data_AF-A0A2I0PFT5-F1
#
_entry.id   AF-A0A2I0PFT5-F1
#
_cell.length_a   1.000
_cell.length_b   1.000
_cell.length_c   1.000
_cell.angle_alpha   90.00
_cell.angle_beta   90.00
_cell.angle_gamma   90.00
#
_symmetry.space_group_name_H-M   'P 1'
#
loop_
_entity.id
_entity.type
_entity.pdbx_description
1 polymer ?
#
loop_
_entity_poly.entity_id
_entity_poly.type
_entity_poly.pdbx_seq_one_letter_code
_entity_poly.pdbx_strand_id
1 'polypeptide(L)'
;MTARRPRGPRPHRAIDDAVPIAKARGFIQLAMGGPERIYDISIVSKIPIVFASIMFAPKILASIPELAEYYKNDLARLRLIARDAAVTLELWIRSRHGTWRFFQVMPSTIVEIDREGRRLESGRTIAYLAGVAATEHAGTTPSPS
;
A
#
# COMPACT_ATOMS: atom_id res chain seq x y z
N MET A 1 12.13 27.40 13.85
CA MET A 1 11.67 26.24 14.66
C MET A 1 10.49 25.58 13.96
N THR A 2 10.68 24.41 13.35
CA THR A 2 9.60 23.69 12.63
C THR A 2 9.25 22.42 13.40
N ALA A 3 8.04 22.39 13.95
CA ALA A 3 7.52 21.25 14.69
C ALA A 3 7.41 20.02 13.77
N ARG A 4 8.26 19.02 14.03
CA ARG A 4 8.24 17.69 13.42
C ARG A 4 7.00 16.96 13.96
N ARG A 5 5.89 16.97 13.22
CA ARG A 5 4.70 16.18 13.61
C ARG A 5 5.08 14.69 13.68
N PRO A 6 4.66 13.97 14.72
CA PRO A 6 4.94 12.55 14.84
C PRO A 6 4.24 11.81 13.70
N ARG A 7 5.04 11.07 12.95
CA ARG A 7 4.60 10.09 11.94
C ARG A 7 3.50 9.26 12.59
N GLY A 8 2.38 9.01 11.90
CA GLY A 8 1.45 7.99 12.36
C GLY A 8 2.24 6.71 12.67
N PRO A 9 1.95 5.98 13.76
CA PRO A 9 2.76 4.84 14.18
C PRO A 9 2.86 3.85 13.02
N ARG A 10 4.07 3.72 12.46
CA ARG A 10 4.37 2.69 11.46
C ARG A 10 4.17 1.37 12.17
N PRO A 11 3.25 0.50 11.73
CA PRO A 11 3.07 -0.77 12.42
C PRO A 11 4.34 -1.56 12.17
N HIS A 12 5.08 -1.90 13.22
CA HIS A 12 6.29 -2.71 13.10
C HIS A 12 6.01 -4.05 12.39
N ARG A 13 4.76 -4.54 12.45
CA ARG A 13 4.26 -5.73 11.75
C ARG A 13 3.71 -5.49 10.33
N ALA A 14 3.45 -4.25 9.91
CA ALA A 14 2.80 -4.01 8.62
C ALA A 14 3.71 -4.35 7.43
N ILE A 15 5.04 -4.25 7.61
CA ILE A 15 5.99 -4.68 6.58
C ILE A 15 5.96 -6.21 6.46
N ASP A 16 6.02 -6.93 7.58
CA ASP A 16 5.97 -8.40 7.58
C ASP A 16 4.67 -8.93 6.94
N ASP A 17 3.54 -8.28 7.21
CA ASP A 17 2.25 -8.60 6.60
C ASP A 17 2.17 -8.23 5.10
N ALA A 18 2.92 -7.21 4.66
CA ALA A 18 2.96 -6.78 3.27
C ALA A 18 3.87 -7.66 2.39
N VAL A 19 4.91 -8.26 2.98
CA VAL A 19 5.86 -9.14 2.30
C VAL A 19 5.17 -10.26 1.51
N PRO A 20 4.23 -11.06 2.06
CA PRO A 20 3.57 -12.11 1.28
C PRO A 20 2.76 -11.55 0.11
N ILE A 21 2.09 -10.40 0.27
CA ILE A 21 1.34 -9.72 -0.80
C ILE A 21 2.29 -9.30 -1.92
N ALA A 22 3.43 -8.69 -1.56
CA ALA A 22 4.43 -8.24 -2.51
C ALA A 22 5.10 -9.42 -3.24
N LYS A 23 5.41 -10.52 -2.53
CA LYS A 23 5.99 -11.74 -3.12
C LYS A 23 5.07 -12.42 -4.14
N ALA A 24 3.76 -12.35 -3.93
CA ALA A 24 2.80 -12.87 -4.90
C ALA A 24 2.84 -12.11 -6.25
N ARG A 25 3.31 -10.85 -6.25
CA ARG A 25 3.44 -10.01 -7.45
C ARG A 25 4.80 -10.11 -8.14
N GLY A 26 5.85 -10.56 -7.44
CA GLY A 26 7.19 -10.68 -8.02
C GLY A 26 8.30 -10.76 -6.97
N PHE A 27 9.53 -10.56 -7.42
CA PHE A 27 10.69 -10.51 -6.54
C PHE A 27 10.68 -9.22 -5.75
N ILE A 28 10.94 -9.30 -4.44
CA ILE A 28 10.89 -8.12 -3.56
C ILE A 28 12.28 -7.72 -3.09
N GLN A 29 12.48 -6.41 -2.92
CA GLN A 29 13.59 -5.87 -2.15
C GLN A 29 13.03 -4.92 -1.09
N LEU A 30 13.53 -5.04 0.14
CA LEU A 30 13.16 -4.15 1.23
C LEU A 30 14.12 -2.95 1.23
N ALA A 31 13.57 -1.75 1.30
CA ALA A 31 14.38 -0.56 1.43
C ALA A 31 15.06 -0.51 2.81
N MET A 32 16.36 -0.19 2.83
CA MET A 32 17.11 -0.06 4.07
C MET A 32 16.45 0.98 5.00
N GLY A 33 16.38 0.65 6.29
CA GLY A 33 15.81 1.55 7.31
C GLY A 33 16.56 2.87 7.38
N GLY A 34 15.83 3.99 7.49
CA GLY A 34 16.44 5.31 7.60
C GLY A 34 15.42 6.45 7.63
N PRO A 35 15.80 7.64 8.13
CA PRO A 35 14.92 8.81 8.18
C PRO A 35 14.58 9.35 6.78
N GLU A 36 15.41 9.06 5.78
CA GLU A 36 15.27 9.51 4.39
C GLU A 36 14.62 8.48 3.47
N ARG A 37 14.21 7.34 4.02
CA ARG A 37 13.55 6.27 3.26
C ARG A 37 12.26 6.80 2.59
N ILE A 38 12.21 6.70 1.26
CA ILE A 38 11.10 7.19 0.43
C ILE A 38 10.01 6.12 0.23
N TYR A 39 10.41 4.86 0.12
CA TYR A 39 9.53 3.69 -0.07
C TYR A 39 9.95 2.55 0.87
N ASP A 40 9.07 1.56 1.09
CA ASP A 40 9.34 0.45 2.00
C ASP A 40 9.71 -0.84 1.26
N ILE A 41 9.04 -1.12 0.14
CA ILE A 41 9.26 -2.32 -0.68
C ILE A 41 9.37 -1.94 -2.15
N SER A 42 10.33 -2.50 -2.87
CA SER A 42 10.29 -2.56 -4.33
C SER A 42 9.88 -3.97 -4.79
N ILE A 43 9.08 -4.03 -5.85
CA ILE A 43 8.64 -5.28 -6.49
C ILE A 43 9.16 -5.26 -7.93
N VAL A 44 10.05 -6.20 -8.22
CA VAL A 44 10.61 -6.41 -9.55
C VAL A 44 9.82 -7.53 -10.22
N SER A 45 9.10 -7.15 -11.27
CA SER A 45 8.36 -8.05 -12.15
C SER A 45 8.85 -7.85 -13.60
N LYS A 46 8.20 -8.46 -14.60
CA LYS A 46 8.56 -8.35 -16.03
C LYS A 46 8.57 -6.91 -16.62
N ILE A 47 8.22 -5.88 -15.84
CA ILE A 47 7.98 -4.44 -16.14
C ILE A 47 6.48 -4.13 -16.01
N PRO A 48 6.07 -3.11 -15.20
CA PRO A 48 6.89 -2.13 -14.49
C PRO A 48 7.47 -2.59 -13.15
N ILE A 49 8.51 -1.89 -12.67
CA ILE A 49 9.01 -1.96 -11.29
C ILE A 49 8.07 -1.15 -10.40
N VAL A 50 7.66 -1.74 -9.28
CA VAL A 50 6.78 -1.07 -8.32
C VAL A 50 7.59 -0.60 -7.11
N PHE A 51 7.41 0.65 -6.69
CA PHE A 51 7.87 1.14 -5.38
C PHE A 51 6.66 1.41 -4.50
N ALA A 52 6.54 0.69 -3.39
CA ALA A 52 5.42 0.78 -2.47
C ALA A 52 5.84 1.39 -1.13
N SER A 53 5.07 2.36 -0.65
CA SER A 53 5.11 2.81 0.76
C SER A 53 3.94 2.22 1.53
N ILE A 54 4.21 1.72 2.73
CA ILE A 54 3.28 1.06 3.63
C ILE A 54 2.98 2.00 4.80
N MET A 55 1.71 2.34 4.95
CA MET A 55 1.23 3.28 5.96
C MET A 55 0.07 2.71 6.76
N PHE A 56 -0.14 3.27 7.96
CA PHE A 56 -1.31 2.99 8.75
C PHE A 56 -2.42 3.99 8.44
N ALA A 57 -3.62 3.49 8.10
CA ALA A 57 -4.79 4.33 7.91
C ALA A 57 -5.66 4.40 9.17
N PRO A 58 -5.83 5.58 9.78
CA PRO A 58 -6.77 5.75 10.89
C PRO A 58 -8.23 5.60 10.43
N LYS A 59 -8.52 5.95 9.17
CA LYS A 59 -9.85 5.80 8.54
C LYS A 59 -9.69 5.04 7.22
N ILE A 60 -9.71 3.71 7.29
CA ILE A 60 -9.51 2.86 6.10
C ILE A 60 -10.61 3.04 5.05
N LEU A 61 -11.82 3.45 5.45
CA LEU A 61 -12.96 3.67 4.56
C LEU A 61 -13.07 5.11 4.03
N ALA A 62 -12.09 5.98 4.34
CA ALA A 62 -12.09 7.34 3.81
C ALA A 62 -12.06 7.34 2.27
N SER A 63 -12.67 8.36 1.68
CA SER A 63 -12.70 8.55 0.24
C SER A 63 -11.31 8.80 -0.33
N ILE A 64 -11.13 8.59 -1.63
CA ILE A 64 -9.86 8.85 -2.32
C ILE A 64 -9.37 10.30 -2.11
N PRO A 65 -10.22 11.35 -2.27
CA PRO A 65 -9.79 12.73 -2.03
C PRO A 65 -9.32 12.97 -0.59
N GLU A 66 -10.04 12.43 0.40
CA GLU A 66 -9.64 12.55 1.82
C GLU A 66 -8.32 11.86 2.11
N LEU A 67 -8.10 10.66 1.55
CA LEU A 67 -6.83 9.93 1.69
C LEU A 67 -5.69 10.66 0.98
N ALA A 68 -5.93 11.20 -0.21
CA ALA A 68 -4.93 11.96 -0.96
C ALA A 68 -4.48 13.22 -0.20
N GLU A 69 -5.42 13.94 0.43
CA GLU A 69 -5.11 15.09 1.27
C GLU A 69 -4.38 14.67 2.56
N TYR A 70 -4.84 13.60 3.22
CA TYR A 70 -4.23 13.09 4.45
C TYR A 70 -2.76 12.68 4.25
N TYR A 71 -2.47 12.00 3.14
CA TYR A 71 -1.12 11.51 2.82
C TYR A 71 -0.33 12.43 1.88
N LYS A 72 -0.75 13.69 1.69
CA LYS A 72 -0.17 14.59 0.67
C LYS A 72 1.36 14.69 0.73
N ASN A 73 1.93 14.73 1.93
CA ASN A 73 3.38 14.84 2.12
C ASN A 73 4.12 13.54 1.75
N ASP A 74 3.55 12.39 2.08
CA ASP A 74 4.11 11.08 1.75
C ASP A 74 3.98 10.80 0.24
N LEU A 75 2.85 11.17 -0.36
CA LEU A 75 2.65 11.11 -1.81
C LEU A 75 3.62 12.04 -2.55
N ALA A 76 3.85 13.26 -2.04
CA ALA A 76 4.84 14.17 -2.61
C ALA A 76 6.25 13.56 -2.58
N ARG A 77 6.63 12.89 -1.48
CA ARG A 77 7.92 12.19 -1.38
C ARG A 77 8.03 11.02 -2.34
N LEU A 78 7.00 10.17 -2.42
CA LEU A 78 6.96 9.07 -3.39
C LEU A 78 7.15 9.57 -4.82
N ARG A 79 6.50 10.68 -5.17
CA ARG A 79 6.60 11.33 -6.49
C ARG A 79 7.98 11.92 -6.80
N LEU A 80 8.92 11.94 -5.85
CA LEU A 80 10.33 12.27 -6.12
C LEU A 80 11.09 11.12 -6.78
N ILE A 81 10.60 9.88 -6.65
CA ILE A 81 11.13 8.75 -7.41
C ILE A 81 10.88 9.02 -8.90
N ALA A 82 11.90 8.77 -9.72
CA ALA A 82 11.91 9.10 -11.14
C ALA A 82 10.59 8.74 -11.85
N ARG A 83 10.07 9.67 -12.65
CA ARG A 83 8.85 9.50 -13.45
C ARG A 83 9.21 8.79 -14.76
N ASP A 84 9.52 7.50 -14.66
CA ASP A 84 9.73 6.64 -15.83
C ASP A 84 8.48 5.79 -16.07
N ALA A 85 8.16 5.51 -17.34
CA ALA A 85 7.04 4.63 -17.71
C ALA A 85 7.24 3.19 -17.21
N ALA A 86 8.48 2.79 -16.95
CA ALA A 86 8.84 1.52 -16.34
C ALA A 86 8.67 1.50 -14.81
N VAL A 87 8.23 2.59 -14.18
CA VAL A 87 8.09 2.73 -12.73
C VAL A 87 6.64 3.01 -12.34
N THR A 88 6.13 2.20 -11.43
CA THR A 88 4.85 2.42 -10.77
C THR A 88 5.09 2.76 -9.30
N LEU A 89 4.44 3.82 -8.82
CA LEU A 89 4.48 4.23 -7.43
C LEU A 89 3.18 3.82 -6.74
N GLU A 90 3.28 3.21 -5.56
CA GLU A 90 2.12 2.73 -4.84
C GLU A 90 2.11 3.16 -3.36
N LEU A 91 0.90 3.43 -2.86
CA LEU A 91 0.62 3.64 -1.44
C LEU A 91 -0.25 2.48 -0.96
N TRP A 92 0.26 1.74 0.01
CA TRP A 92 -0.44 0.62 0.64
C TRP A 92 -0.83 1.05 2.04
N ILE A 93 -2.12 1.03 2.33
CA ILE A 93 -2.62 1.39 3.66
C ILE A 93 -3.23 0.19 4.35
N ARG A 94 -2.91 0.04 5.63
CA ARG A 94 -3.42 -1.02 6.49
C ARG A 94 -4.23 -0.41 7.63
N SER A 95 -5.40 -1.00 7.92
CA SER A 95 -6.18 -0.67 9.10
C SER A 95 -5.60 -1.32 10.37
N ARG A 96 -6.13 -0.95 11.54
CA ARG A 96 -5.80 -1.63 12.81
C ARG A 96 -6.15 -3.11 12.78
N HIS A 97 -7.24 -3.43 12.09
CA HIS A 97 -7.81 -4.77 12.04
C HIS A 97 -7.20 -5.65 10.93
N GLY A 98 -6.23 -5.16 10.17
CA GLY A 98 -5.54 -5.94 9.14
C GLY A 98 -6.07 -5.76 7.72
N THR A 99 -7.14 -4.98 7.53
CA THR A 99 -7.67 -4.66 6.21
C THR A 99 -6.68 -3.84 5.41
N TRP A 100 -6.46 -4.22 4.15
CA TRP A 100 -5.59 -3.52 3.22
C TRP A 100 -6.38 -2.78 2.15
N ARG A 101 -5.87 -1.61 1.75
CA ARG A 101 -6.23 -0.94 0.49
C ARG A 101 -4.95 -0.53 -0.21
N PHE A 102 -4.95 -0.63 -1.53
CA PHE A 102 -3.79 -0.40 -2.37
C PHE A 102 -4.11 0.70 -3.35
N PHE A 103 -3.15 1.59 -3.59
CA PHE A 103 -3.34 2.70 -4.49
C PHE A 103 -2.14 2.91 -5.39
N GLN A 104 -2.37 3.05 -6.68
CA GLN A 104 -1.42 3.62 -7.61
C GLN A 104 -1.36 5.14 -7.42
N VAL A 105 -0.15 5.68 -7.27
CA VAL A 105 0.08 7.13 -7.13
C VAL A 105 0.16 7.75 -8.51
N MET A 106 -0.77 8.66 -8.80
CA MET A 106 -0.82 9.47 -10.02
C MET A 106 -0.20 10.86 -9.75
N PRO A 107 0.10 11.67 -10.78
CA PRO A 107 0.71 12.99 -10.58
C PRO A 107 -0.08 13.92 -9.65
N SER A 108 -1.42 13.89 -9.72
CA SER A 108 -2.31 14.78 -8.95
C SER A 108 -3.18 14.05 -7.92
N THR A 109 -3.30 12.72 -8.01
CA THR A 109 -4.24 11.94 -7.19
C THR A 109 -3.69 10.53 -6.90
N ILE A 110 -4.52 9.68 -6.34
CA ILE A 110 -4.30 8.24 -6.20
C ILE A 110 -5.48 7.49 -6.84
N VAL A 111 -5.21 6.31 -7.38
CA VAL A 111 -6.21 5.42 -7.98
C VAL A 111 -6.16 4.10 -7.25
N GLU A 112 -7.31 3.60 -6.80
CA GLU A 112 -7.35 2.33 -6.07
C GLU A 112 -7.06 1.14 -7.01
N ILE A 113 -6.26 0.22 -6.52
CA ILE A 113 -5.86 -1.01 -7.21
C ILE A 113 -6.15 -2.21 -6.30
N ASP A 114 -6.28 -3.39 -6.89
CA ASP A 114 -6.34 -4.64 -6.15
C ASP A 114 -4.95 -5.08 -5.66
N ARG A 115 -4.93 -6.21 -4.93
CA ARG A 115 -3.70 -6.86 -4.43
C ARG A 115 -2.73 -7.26 -5.53
N GLU A 116 -3.18 -7.42 -6.76
CA GLU A 116 -2.35 -7.79 -7.91
C GLU A 116 -1.82 -6.55 -8.65
N GLY A 117 -2.34 -5.36 -8.33
CA GLY A 117 -1.98 -4.09 -8.93
C GLY A 117 -2.87 -3.66 -10.10
N ARG A 118 -4.02 -4.31 -10.31
CA ARG A 118 -5.00 -3.94 -11.34
C ARG A 118 -5.93 -2.86 -10.80
N ARG A 119 -6.25 -1.87 -11.64
CA ARG A 119 -7.15 -0.77 -11.25
C ARG A 119 -8.53 -1.30 -10.90
N LEU A 120 -9.05 -0.85 -9.76
CA LEU A 120 -10.44 -1.06 -9.41
C LEU A 120 -11.29 0.03 -10.07
N GLU A 121 -12.34 -0.36 -10.78
CA GLU A 121 -13.34 0.58 -11.29
C GLU A 121 -14.01 1.32 -10.12
N SER A 122 -14.34 2.60 -10.32
CA SER A 122 -14.97 3.44 -9.30
C SER A 122 -16.24 2.77 -8.73
N GLY A 123 -16.30 2.63 -7.41
CA GLY A 123 -17.45 2.04 -6.69
C GLY A 123 -17.31 0.56 -6.32
N ARG A 124 -16.27 -0.15 -6.79
CA ARG A 124 -16.06 -1.59 -6.45
C ARG A 124 -15.26 -1.85 -5.16
N THR A 125 -14.81 -0.80 -4.47
CA THR A 125 -13.99 -0.92 -3.25
C THR A 125 -14.64 -1.79 -2.17
N ILE A 126 -15.92 -1.57 -1.86
CA ILE A 126 -16.61 -2.31 -0.78
C ILE A 126 -16.79 -3.78 -1.14
N ALA A 127 -17.17 -4.08 -2.38
CA ALA A 127 -17.33 -5.44 -2.87
C ALA A 127 -15.99 -6.20 -2.87
N TYR A 128 -14.90 -5.55 -3.27
CA TYR A 128 -13.56 -6.11 -3.22
C TYR A 128 -13.13 -6.42 -1.78
N LEU A 129 -13.30 -5.46 -0.86
CA LEU A 129 -12.97 -5.64 0.55
C LEU A 129 -13.77 -6.77 1.20
N ALA A 130 -15.03 -6.94 0.84
CA ALA A 130 -15.87 -8.03 1.32
C ALA A 130 -15.41 -9.41 0.81
N GLY A 131 -15.08 -9.52 -0.49
CA GLY A 131 -14.56 -10.76 -1.07
C GLY A 131 -13.20 -11.17 -0.50
N VAL A 132 -12.33 -10.18 -0.22
CA VAL A 132 -11.04 -10.42 0.44
C VAL A 132 -11.22 -10.94 1.87
N ALA A 133 -12.07 -10.30 2.67
CA ALA A 133 -12.32 -10.73 4.05
C ALA A 133 -12.87 -12.17 4.12
N ALA A 134 -13.76 -12.55 3.20
CA ALA A 134 -14.27 -13.91 3.11
C ALA A 134 -13.17 -14.96 2.81
N THR A 135 -12.21 -14.60 1.94
CA THR A 135 -11.09 -15.47 1.57
C THR A 135 -10.11 -15.64 2.73
N GLU A 136 -9.86 -14.58 3.51
CA GLU A 136 -9.00 -14.62 4.69
C GLU A 136 -9.61 -15.46 5.83
N HIS A 137 -10.94 -15.44 5.99
CA HIS A 137 -11.63 -16.31 6.95
C HIS A 137 -11.68 -17.78 6.51
N ALA A 138 -11.76 -18.07 5.21
CA ALA A 138 -11.77 -19.44 4.68
C ALA A 138 -10.41 -20.16 4.74
N GLY A 139 -9.30 -19.42 4.92
CA GLY A 139 -7.95 -19.99 5.07
C GLY A 139 -7.65 -20.62 6.44
N THR A 140 -8.63 -20.69 7.35
CA THR A 140 -8.47 -21.31 8.69
C THR A 140 -9.26 -22.63 8.75
N THR A 141 -8.85 -23.63 7.97
CA THR A 141 -9.30 -25.01 8.20
C THR A 141 -8.26 -25.71 9.07
N PRO A 142 -8.59 -26.19 10.29
CA PRO A 142 -7.65 -26.95 11.08
C PRO A 142 -7.35 -28.28 10.38
N SER A 143 -6.06 -28.62 10.25
CA SER A 143 -5.64 -29.94 9.81
C SER A 143 -6.25 -31.01 10.71
N PRO A 144 -6.91 -32.05 10.17
CA PRO A 144 -7.24 -33.21 10.96
C PRO A 144 -5.97 -34.05 11.17
N SER A 145 -5.71 -34.39 12.43
CA SER A 145 -4.73 -35.40 12.85
C SER A 145 -5.15 -36.81 12.45
#